data_AF-A0A364N6V2-F1
#
_entry.id   AF-A0A364N6V2-F1
#
_cell.length_a   1.000
_cell.length_b   1.000
_cell.length_c   1.000
_cell.angle_alpha   90.00
_cell.angle_beta   90.00
_cell.angle_gamma   90.00
#
_symmetry.space_group_name_H-M   'P 1'
#
loop_
_entity.id
_entity.type
_entity.pdbx_description
1 polymer ?
#
loop_
_entity_poly.entity_id
_entity_poly.type
_entity_poly.pdbx_seq_one_letter_code
_entity_poly.pdbx_strand_id
1 'polypeptide(L)'
;MSTVPPLFRRGQPMHWILDWDGTITTKDTLDTLVHISSTRKPDFPTTDHWNRVSQAYMDDYSATLKLLVPDGLLPTTVRDEKRLLGQMRHVELRSLERVSDSGIFAGLTEQTIDEGAGKAIQSGQVQLRNHFSSFHKHVQESKGQTFNILSVNWSRHFIWSCLGAAGVTVPCDAIVSNELDSISAGEASGGRIVSAVTAYRNLIVSSGDKLQTLEQMPRIDAPKEARKGNSPKRLKD
;
A
#
# COMPACT_ATOMS: atom_id res chain seq x y z
N MET A 1 -21.12 28.83 -24.03
CA MET A 1 -20.99 28.15 -22.73
C MET A 1 -20.38 26.78 -22.99
N SER A 2 -19.12 26.57 -22.58
CA SER A 2 -18.42 25.30 -22.81
C SER A 2 -18.83 24.31 -21.72
N THR A 3 -19.67 23.32 -22.05
CA THR A 3 -20.06 22.26 -21.13
C THR A 3 -19.00 21.18 -21.19
N VAL A 4 -18.01 21.26 -20.29
CA VAL A 4 -17.07 20.17 -20.05
C VAL A 4 -17.90 18.94 -19.68
N PRO A 5 -17.84 17.84 -20.45
CA PRO A 5 -18.55 16.62 -20.10
C PRO A 5 -18.10 16.15 -18.72
N PRO A 6 -18.99 15.58 -17.90
CA PRO A 6 -18.57 15.00 -16.63
C PRO A 6 -17.50 13.95 -16.90
N LEU A 7 -16.38 14.04 -16.16
CA LEU A 7 -15.25 13.11 -16.23
C LEU A 7 -15.68 11.64 -16.06
N PHE A 8 -16.79 11.42 -15.36
CA PHE A 8 -17.36 10.11 -15.08
C PHE A 8 -18.77 10.01 -15.63
N ARG A 9 -19.00 9.03 -16.51
CA ARG A 9 -20.37 8.66 -16.90
C ARG A 9 -20.92 7.65 -15.90
N ARG A 10 -22.16 7.88 -15.46
CA ARG A 10 -22.89 6.93 -14.61
C ARG A 10 -22.90 5.55 -15.28
N GLY A 11 -22.43 4.53 -14.56
CA GLY A 11 -22.40 3.14 -15.04
C GLY A 11 -21.15 2.73 -15.83
N GLN A 12 -20.15 3.61 -15.97
CA GLN A 12 -18.84 3.16 -16.47
C GLN A 12 -18.16 2.25 -15.43
N PRO A 13 -17.52 1.16 -15.87
CA PRO A 13 -16.65 0.39 -14.98
C PRO A 13 -15.55 1.29 -14.43
N MET A 14 -15.33 1.27 -13.12
CA MET A 14 -14.25 2.04 -12.49
C MET A 14 -13.47 1.17 -11.51
N HIS A 15 -12.16 1.33 -11.55
CA HIS A 15 -11.22 0.66 -10.67
C HIS A 15 -10.74 1.65 -9.62
N TRP A 16 -11.16 1.44 -8.38
CA TRP A 16 -10.75 2.24 -7.25
C TRP A 16 -9.44 1.68 -6.69
N ILE A 17 -8.40 2.51 -6.69
CA ILE A 17 -7.09 2.14 -6.15
C ILE A 17 -6.72 3.23 -5.15
N LEU A 18 -6.62 2.85 -3.87
CA LEU A 18 -6.33 3.78 -2.80
C LEU A 18 -5.06 3.37 -2.06
N ASP A 19 -4.36 4.38 -1.56
CA ASP A 19 -3.32 4.16 -0.56
C ASP A 19 -3.95 3.83 0.80
N TRP A 20 -3.16 3.22 1.69
CA TRP A 20 -3.57 2.94 3.07
C TRP A 20 -3.32 4.15 3.97
N ASP A 21 -2.05 4.40 4.30
CA ASP A 21 -1.61 5.40 5.27
C ASP A 21 -1.97 6.82 4.81
N GLY A 22 -2.64 7.59 5.67
CA GLY A 22 -3.06 8.98 5.40
C GLY A 22 -4.20 9.13 4.36
N THR A 23 -4.58 8.05 3.69
CA THR A 23 -5.67 8.03 2.70
C THR A 23 -6.89 7.30 3.26
N ILE A 24 -6.82 5.97 3.42
CA ILE A 24 -7.86 5.17 4.07
C ILE A 24 -7.82 5.37 5.58
N THR A 25 -6.63 5.41 6.17
CA THR A 25 -6.45 5.80 7.57
C THR A 25 -6.25 7.31 7.70
N THR A 26 -6.49 7.84 8.90
CA THR A 26 -6.31 9.28 9.17
C THR A 26 -4.83 9.69 9.30
N LYS A 27 -3.93 8.73 9.51
CA LYS A 27 -2.48 8.94 9.74
C LYS A 27 -1.69 7.68 9.38
N ASP A 28 -0.36 7.80 9.40
CA ASP A 28 0.56 6.67 9.28
C ASP A 28 0.36 5.63 10.40
N THR A 29 0.54 4.36 10.06
CA THR A 29 0.29 3.20 10.94
C THR A 29 1.54 2.36 11.24
N LEU A 30 2.72 2.71 10.74
CA LEU A 30 3.95 1.94 11.00
C LEU A 30 4.33 1.92 12.48
N ASP A 31 4.20 3.05 13.18
CA ASP A 31 4.42 3.12 14.63
C ASP A 31 3.51 2.14 15.40
N THR A 32 2.29 1.91 14.90
CA THR A 32 1.37 0.95 15.52
C THR A 32 1.88 -0.48 15.30
N LEU A 33 2.32 -0.82 14.10
CA LEU A 33 2.90 -2.13 13.82
C LEU A 33 4.15 -2.40 14.67
N VAL A 34 5.00 -1.39 14.87
CA VAL A 34 6.15 -1.47 15.78
C VAL A 34 5.70 -1.66 17.22
N HIS A 35 4.65 -0.96 17.66
CA HIS A 35 4.10 -1.10 19.01
C HIS A 35 3.54 -2.51 19.30
N ILE A 36 2.94 -3.16 18.30
CA ILE A 36 2.51 -4.56 18.40
C ILE A 36 3.72 -5.45 18.71
N SER A 37 4.83 -5.24 18.02
CA SER A 37 6.06 -5.97 18.31
C SER A 37 6.61 -5.70 19.70
N SER A 38 6.63 -4.43 20.12
CA SER A 38 7.09 -4.04 21.46
C SER A 38 6.26 -4.71 22.56
N THR A 39 4.95 -4.85 22.34
CA THR A 39 4.04 -5.50 23.30
C THR A 39 4.29 -7.01 23.36
N ARG A 40 4.62 -7.64 22.22
CA ARG A 40 4.91 -9.08 22.14
C ARG A 40 6.24 -9.45 22.78
N LYS A 41 7.22 -8.54 22.73
CA LYS A 41 8.61 -8.74 23.17
C LYS A 41 9.01 -7.62 24.15
N PRO A 42 8.48 -7.60 25.38
CA PRO A 42 8.74 -6.51 26.33
C PRO A 42 10.22 -6.38 26.73
N ASP A 43 10.96 -7.49 26.72
CA ASP A 43 12.40 -7.52 27.05
C ASP A 43 13.30 -7.15 25.87
N PHE A 44 12.74 -7.04 24.66
CA PHE A 44 13.46 -6.59 23.48
C PHE A 44 13.35 -5.06 23.36
N PRO A 45 14.46 -4.31 23.20
CA PRO A 45 14.46 -2.84 23.19
C PRO A 45 13.91 -2.26 21.87
N THR A 46 12.67 -2.61 21.55
CA THR A 46 11.97 -2.31 20.30
C THR A 46 11.99 -0.81 20.01
N THR A 47 11.64 0.01 21.00
CA THR A 47 11.60 1.48 20.88
C THR A 47 12.98 2.05 20.54
N ASP A 48 14.06 1.56 21.17
CA ASP A 48 15.41 2.06 20.91
C ASP A 48 15.89 1.67 19.50
N HIS A 49 15.59 0.43 19.09
CA HIS A 49 15.85 0.00 17.71
C HIS A 49 15.05 0.84 16.71
N TRP A 50 13.77 1.08 16.98
CA TRP A 50 12.92 1.87 16.12
C TRP A 50 13.41 3.30 15.98
N ASN A 51 13.68 3.98 17.09
CA ASN A 51 14.22 5.34 17.10
C ASN A 51 15.51 5.45 16.29
N ARG A 52 16.43 4.48 16.45
CA ARG A 52 17.69 4.46 15.70
C ARG A 52 17.48 4.28 14.20
N VAL A 53 16.61 3.35 13.81
CA VAL A 53 16.33 3.07 12.39
C VAL A 53 15.58 4.23 11.73
N SER A 54 14.58 4.79 12.41
CA SER A 54 13.84 5.97 11.96
C SER A 54 14.74 7.19 11.81
N GLN A 55 15.63 7.46 12.78
CA GLN A 55 16.60 8.55 12.67
C GLN A 55 17.54 8.35 11.48
N ALA A 56 18.10 7.15 11.32
CA ALA A 56 19.00 6.85 10.21
C ALA A 56 18.31 6.97 8.84
N TYR A 57 17.02 6.64 8.74
CA TYR A 57 16.21 6.91 7.56
C TYR A 57 16.04 8.42 7.31
N MET A 58 15.70 9.20 8.33
CA MET A 58 15.53 10.65 8.19
C MET A 58 16.84 11.36 7.79
N ASP A 59 17.97 10.89 8.30
CA ASP A 59 19.30 11.40 7.94
C ASP A 59 19.62 11.09 6.46
N ASP A 60 19.42 9.84 6.04
CA ASP A 60 19.60 9.42 4.65
C ASP A 60 18.67 10.18 3.69
N TYR A 61 17.39 10.30 4.06
CA TYR A 61 16.38 11.01 3.30
C TYR A 61 16.77 12.47 3.12
N SER A 62 17.12 13.15 4.22
CA SER A 62 17.48 14.57 4.21
C SER A 62 18.77 14.83 3.42
N ALA A 63 19.78 13.99 3.59
CA ALA A 63 21.04 14.11 2.86
C ALA A 63 20.84 13.89 1.36
N THR A 64 20.07 12.86 0.99
CA THR A 64 19.78 12.53 -0.42
C THR A 64 18.90 13.62 -1.06
N LEU A 65 17.88 14.10 -0.35
CA LEU A 65 17.01 15.15 -0.87
C LEU A 65 17.78 16.46 -1.11
N LYS A 66 18.69 16.84 -0.20
CA LYS A 66 19.58 17.99 -0.41
C LYS A 66 20.48 17.85 -1.63
N LEU A 67 20.92 16.63 -1.95
CA LEU A 67 21.74 16.37 -3.15
C LEU A 67 20.91 16.42 -4.43
N LEU A 68 19.70 15.86 -4.41
CA LEU A 68 18.84 15.74 -5.59
C LEU A 68 18.06 17.02 -5.89
N VAL A 69 17.75 17.81 -4.86
CA VAL A 69 16.97 19.03 -4.92
C VAL A 69 17.69 20.14 -4.12
N PRO A 70 18.87 20.61 -4.59
CA PRO A 70 19.71 21.53 -3.84
C PRO A 70 19.04 22.89 -3.57
N ASP A 71 18.17 23.32 -4.47
CA ASP A 71 17.44 24.59 -4.36
C ASP A 71 16.15 24.46 -3.52
N GLY A 72 15.85 23.27 -3.01
CA GLY A 72 14.64 22.95 -2.24
C GLY A 72 13.34 22.94 -3.05
N LEU A 73 13.40 23.20 -4.36
CA LEU A 73 12.24 23.23 -5.25
C LEU A 73 11.82 21.81 -5.66
N LEU A 74 10.79 21.28 -4.99
CA LEU A 74 10.25 19.97 -5.31
C LEU A 74 9.66 19.91 -6.73
N PRO A 75 9.65 18.71 -7.36
CA PRO A 75 9.01 18.50 -8.66
C PRO A 75 7.57 19.00 -8.74
N THR A 76 7.23 19.67 -9.84
CA THR A 76 5.86 20.13 -10.14
C THR A 76 5.17 19.28 -11.22
N THR A 77 5.88 18.30 -11.77
CA THR A 77 5.35 17.36 -12.78
C THR A 77 5.46 15.93 -12.31
N VAL A 78 4.49 15.09 -12.69
CA VAL A 78 4.47 13.65 -12.38
C VAL A 78 5.74 12.95 -12.88
N ARG A 79 6.26 13.37 -14.04
CA ARG A 79 7.48 12.79 -14.61
C ARG A 79 8.70 13.08 -13.74
N ASP A 80 8.82 14.31 -13.25
CA ASP A 80 9.95 14.72 -12.42
C ASP A 80 9.85 14.14 -11.01
N GLU A 81 8.63 14.05 -10.45
CA GLU A 81 8.36 13.34 -9.20
C GLU A 81 8.72 11.86 -9.31
N LYS A 82 8.30 11.17 -10.38
CA LYS A 82 8.68 9.77 -10.64
C LYS A 82 10.19 9.59 -10.67
N ARG A 83 10.91 10.51 -11.31
CA ARG A 83 12.38 10.47 -11.37
C ARG A 83 13.00 10.67 -9.99
N LEU A 84 12.54 11.65 -9.22
CA LEU A 84 13.00 11.89 -7.85
C LEU A 84 12.76 10.65 -6.97
N LEU A 85 11.54 10.10 -6.97
CA LEU A 85 11.20 8.91 -6.19
C LEU A 85 12.02 7.68 -6.62
N GLY A 86 12.27 7.52 -7.93
CA GLY A 86 13.16 6.49 -8.44
C GLY A 86 14.60 6.62 -7.93
N GLN A 87 15.11 7.85 -7.81
CA GLN A 87 16.41 8.12 -7.21
C GLN A 87 16.41 7.91 -5.69
N MET A 88 15.30 8.18 -5.00
CA MET A 88 15.14 7.96 -3.56
C MET A 88 15.00 6.49 -3.17
N ARG A 89 14.75 5.58 -4.13
CA ARG A 89 14.56 4.14 -3.89
C ARG A 89 15.62 3.53 -2.99
N HIS A 90 16.88 3.90 -3.17
CA HIS A 90 17.98 3.32 -2.40
C HIS A 90 17.92 3.69 -0.91
N VAL A 91 17.37 4.85 -0.56
CA VAL A 91 17.12 5.25 0.83
C VAL A 91 16.06 4.36 1.46
N GLU A 92 14.96 4.11 0.73
CA GLU A 92 13.89 3.21 1.18
C GLU A 92 14.43 1.78 1.38
N LEU A 93 15.20 1.25 0.43
CA LEU A 93 15.79 -0.09 0.53
C LEU A 93 16.73 -0.23 1.75
N ARG A 94 17.64 0.74 1.97
CA ARG A 94 18.49 0.76 3.17
C ARG A 94 17.68 0.80 4.47
N SER A 95 16.56 1.52 4.47
CA SER A 95 15.66 1.57 5.63
C SER A 95 15.10 0.19 5.93
N LEU A 96 14.61 -0.52 4.91
CA LEU A 96 14.05 -1.87 5.05
C LEU A 96 15.11 -2.88 5.54
N GLU A 97 16.34 -2.80 5.03
CA GLU A 97 17.46 -3.60 5.53
C GLU A 97 17.72 -3.34 7.01
N ARG A 98 17.81 -2.06 7.43
CA ARG A 98 18.00 -1.70 8.85
C ARG A 98 16.87 -2.19 9.74
N VAL A 99 15.62 -2.10 9.28
CA VAL A 99 14.45 -2.64 10.00
C VAL A 99 14.58 -4.16 10.14
N SER A 100 14.93 -4.86 9.07
CA SER A 100 15.16 -6.30 9.09
C SER A 100 16.28 -6.70 10.08
N ASP A 101 17.45 -6.07 9.95
CA ASP A 101 18.63 -6.36 10.77
C ASP A 101 18.42 -6.01 12.25
N SER A 102 17.52 -5.05 12.53
CA SER A 102 17.18 -4.70 13.91
C SER A 102 16.44 -5.82 14.63
N GLY A 103 15.81 -6.77 13.92
CA GLY A 103 15.00 -7.81 14.55
C GLY A 103 13.69 -7.28 15.17
N ILE A 104 13.30 -6.03 14.89
CA ILE A 104 12.05 -5.44 15.40
C ILE A 104 10.88 -6.37 15.11
N PHE A 105 10.74 -6.94 13.91
CA PHE A 105 9.58 -7.79 13.58
C PHE A 105 9.82 -9.30 13.73
N ALA A 106 11.03 -9.73 14.12
CA ALA A 106 11.33 -11.14 14.31
C ALA A 106 10.44 -11.76 15.41
N GLY A 107 9.87 -12.93 15.12
CA GLY A 107 8.98 -13.68 16.02
C GLY A 107 7.51 -13.25 15.99
N LEU A 108 7.12 -12.27 15.17
CA LEU A 108 5.71 -11.96 14.95
C LEU A 108 5.00 -13.07 14.18
N THR A 109 3.75 -13.36 14.55
CA THR A 109 2.87 -14.33 13.90
C THR A 109 1.60 -13.65 13.42
N GLU A 110 0.84 -14.29 12.51
CA GLU A 110 -0.50 -13.83 12.11
C GLU A 110 -1.38 -13.50 13.31
N GLN A 111 -1.49 -14.44 14.26
CA GLN A 111 -2.27 -14.23 15.48
C GLN A 111 -1.83 -12.98 16.26
N THR A 112 -0.52 -12.75 16.39
CA THR A 112 -0.01 -11.57 17.10
C THR A 112 -0.40 -10.28 16.38
N ILE A 113 -0.35 -10.29 15.04
CA ILE A 113 -0.74 -9.16 14.20
C ILE A 113 -2.25 -8.93 14.27
N ASP A 114 -3.07 -9.97 14.21
CA ASP A 114 -4.53 -9.91 14.32
C ASP A 114 -4.98 -9.30 15.65
N GLU A 115 -4.47 -9.84 16.76
CA GLU A 115 -4.78 -9.34 18.11
C GLU A 115 -4.33 -7.87 18.28
N GLY A 116 -3.14 -7.55 17.77
CA GLY A 116 -2.59 -6.20 17.80
C GLY A 116 -3.41 -5.21 16.97
N ALA A 117 -3.77 -5.58 15.75
CA ALA A 117 -4.62 -4.78 14.85
C ALA A 117 -6.00 -4.54 15.45
N GLY A 118 -6.61 -5.58 16.04
CA GLY A 118 -7.88 -5.47 16.76
C GLY A 118 -7.82 -4.45 17.90
N LYS A 119 -6.80 -4.53 18.75
CA LYS A 119 -6.56 -3.56 19.84
C LYS A 119 -6.30 -2.16 19.31
N ALA A 120 -5.55 -2.02 18.22
CA ALA A 120 -5.25 -0.72 17.62
C ALA A 120 -6.51 -0.01 17.07
N ILE A 121 -7.43 -0.76 16.46
CA ILE A 121 -8.73 -0.22 16.02
C ILE A 121 -9.60 0.15 17.23
N GLN A 122 -9.72 -0.74 18.21
CA GLN A 122 -10.55 -0.52 19.40
C GLN A 122 -10.09 0.69 20.23
N SER A 123 -8.78 0.88 20.35
CA SER A 123 -8.17 2.01 21.08
C SER A 123 -8.10 3.31 20.27
N GLY A 124 -8.40 3.27 18.96
CA GLY A 124 -8.27 4.42 18.07
C GLY A 124 -6.82 4.78 17.72
N GLN A 125 -5.85 3.90 17.99
CA GLN A 125 -4.48 4.07 17.47
C GLN A 125 -4.46 4.01 15.94
N VAL A 126 -5.26 3.12 15.35
CA VAL A 126 -5.58 3.11 13.92
C VAL A 126 -7.04 3.54 13.76
N GLN A 127 -7.28 4.53 12.91
CA GLN A 127 -8.62 5.03 12.62
C GLN A 127 -8.81 5.11 11.12
N LEU A 128 -9.86 4.46 10.62
CA LEU A 128 -10.30 4.65 9.26
C LEU A 128 -10.89 6.05 9.12
N ARG A 129 -10.63 6.69 7.98
CA ARG A 129 -11.19 8.00 7.66
C ARG A 129 -12.71 7.89 7.60
N ASN A 130 -13.38 8.94 8.09
CA ASN A 130 -14.84 9.00 8.11
C ASN A 130 -15.44 8.64 6.75
N HIS A 131 -16.51 7.84 6.79
CA HIS A 131 -17.25 7.35 5.62
C HIS A 131 -16.52 6.34 4.72
N PHE A 132 -15.28 5.93 5.02
CA PHE A 132 -14.58 4.92 4.22
C PHE A 132 -15.38 3.60 4.12
N SER A 133 -15.91 3.09 5.24
CA SER A 133 -16.69 1.84 5.23
C SER A 133 -17.93 1.94 4.34
N SER A 134 -18.63 3.08 4.36
CA SER A 134 -19.79 3.33 3.50
C SER A 134 -19.39 3.45 2.03
N PHE A 135 -18.26 4.10 1.75
CA PHE A 135 -17.69 4.18 0.40
C PHE A 135 -17.31 2.79 -0.13
N HIS A 136 -16.58 1.99 0.64
CA HIS A 136 -16.19 0.64 0.25
C HIS A 136 -17.42 -0.24 -0.02
N LYS A 137 -18.42 -0.20 0.87
CA LYS A 137 -19.70 -0.90 0.67
C LYS A 137 -20.38 -0.50 -0.64
N HIS A 138 -20.43 0.80 -0.94
CA HIS A 138 -20.99 1.28 -2.21
C HIS A 138 -20.23 0.76 -3.43
N VAL A 139 -18.89 0.72 -3.37
CA VAL A 139 -18.05 0.16 -4.44
C VAL A 139 -18.34 -1.34 -4.62
N GLN A 140 -18.40 -2.09 -3.53
CA GLN A 140 -18.65 -3.54 -3.56
C GLN A 140 -20.04 -3.91 -4.12
N GLU A 141 -21.08 -3.11 -3.81
CA GLU A 141 -22.45 -3.35 -4.28
C GLU A 141 -22.69 -2.89 -5.73
N SER A 142 -21.79 -2.08 -6.28
CA SER A 142 -21.95 -1.46 -7.59
C SER A 142 -21.37 -2.31 -8.72
N LYS A 143 -22.20 -2.60 -9.74
CA LYS A 143 -21.75 -3.37 -10.92
C LYS A 143 -20.63 -2.65 -11.66
N GLY A 144 -19.64 -3.43 -12.10
CA GLY A 144 -18.49 -2.93 -12.88
C GLY A 144 -17.49 -2.14 -12.05
N GLN A 145 -17.62 -2.11 -10.73
CA GLN A 145 -16.65 -1.47 -9.86
C GLN A 145 -15.68 -2.52 -9.28
N THR A 146 -14.39 -2.20 -9.23
CA THR A 146 -13.40 -3.00 -8.49
C THR A 146 -12.64 -2.12 -7.52
N PHE A 147 -12.02 -2.74 -6.52
CA PHE A 147 -11.34 -2.06 -5.43
C PHE A 147 -10.01 -2.75 -5.13
N ASN A 148 -8.93 -1.98 -5.04
CA ASN A 148 -7.64 -2.44 -4.57
C ASN A 148 -7.02 -1.41 -3.63
N ILE A 149 -6.20 -1.90 -2.70
CA ILE A 149 -5.31 -1.08 -1.89
C ILE A 149 -3.90 -1.21 -2.46
N LEU A 150 -3.21 -0.09 -2.64
CA LEU A 150 -1.80 -0.05 -3.06
C LEU A 150 -0.98 0.76 -2.06
N SER A 151 -0.24 0.05 -1.21
CA SER A 151 0.45 0.64 -0.06
C SER A 151 1.93 0.25 -0.01
N VAL A 152 2.75 1.12 0.57
CA VAL A 152 4.16 0.84 0.92
C VAL A 152 4.31 0.25 2.33
N ASN A 153 3.20 0.12 3.07
CA ASN A 153 3.20 -0.44 4.42
C ASN A 153 3.87 -1.81 4.45
N TRP A 154 4.49 -2.14 5.58
CA TRP A 154 5.37 -3.30 5.74
C TRP A 154 4.64 -4.61 6.02
N SER A 155 3.33 -4.58 6.31
CA SER A 155 2.54 -5.80 6.47
C SER A 155 1.16 -5.69 5.84
N ARG A 156 0.95 -6.47 4.77
CA ARG A 156 -0.35 -6.68 4.13
C ARG A 156 -1.34 -7.30 5.11
N HIS A 157 -0.90 -8.31 5.87
CA HIS A 157 -1.70 -8.95 6.89
C HIS A 157 -2.17 -7.94 7.93
N PHE A 158 -1.31 -7.04 8.42
CA PHE A 158 -1.72 -5.97 9.34
C PHE A 158 -2.83 -5.06 8.77
N ILE A 159 -2.71 -4.61 7.51
CA ILE A 159 -3.77 -3.84 6.84
C ILE A 159 -5.08 -4.65 6.81
N TRP A 160 -5.00 -5.91 6.38
CA TRP A 160 -6.14 -6.80 6.27
C TRP A 160 -6.84 -7.01 7.62
N SER A 161 -6.06 -7.27 8.69
CA SER A 161 -6.57 -7.44 10.06
C SER A 161 -7.20 -6.15 10.59
N CYS A 162 -6.61 -4.98 10.33
CA CYS A 162 -7.21 -3.69 10.71
C CYS A 162 -8.56 -3.45 10.03
N LEU A 163 -8.66 -3.74 8.72
CA LEU A 163 -9.92 -3.63 7.97
C LEU A 163 -10.98 -4.59 8.53
N GLY A 164 -10.62 -5.85 8.78
CA GLY A 164 -11.51 -6.84 9.38
C GLY A 164 -12.01 -6.42 10.76
N ALA A 165 -11.11 -5.95 11.64
CA ALA A 165 -11.46 -5.44 12.97
C ALA A 165 -12.36 -4.19 12.92
N ALA A 166 -12.27 -3.38 11.86
CA ALA A 166 -13.15 -2.25 11.61
C ALA A 166 -14.47 -2.61 10.90
N GLY A 167 -14.73 -3.90 10.64
CA GLY A 167 -15.92 -4.39 9.97
C GLY A 167 -15.94 -4.15 8.45
N VAL A 168 -14.78 -3.95 7.83
CA VAL A 168 -14.62 -3.80 6.38
C VAL A 168 -14.00 -5.06 5.80
N THR A 169 -14.77 -5.81 5.00
CA THR A 169 -14.27 -7.03 4.35
C THR A 169 -13.61 -6.70 3.01
N VAL A 170 -12.28 -6.81 2.95
CA VAL A 170 -11.50 -6.69 1.71
C VAL A 170 -10.78 -8.02 1.45
N PRO A 171 -10.86 -8.61 0.24
CA PRO A 171 -10.06 -9.76 -0.12
C PRO A 171 -8.56 -9.48 0.06
N CYS A 172 -7.81 -10.43 0.63
CA CYS A 172 -6.40 -10.21 0.95
C CYS A 172 -5.53 -10.04 -0.32
N ASP A 173 -5.95 -10.59 -1.46
CA ASP A 173 -5.33 -10.39 -2.78
C ASP A 173 -5.66 -9.03 -3.41
N ALA A 174 -6.68 -8.33 -2.92
CA ALA A 174 -6.98 -6.96 -3.32
C ALA A 174 -6.04 -5.93 -2.67
N ILE A 175 -5.24 -6.34 -1.67
CA ILE A 175 -4.27 -5.50 -0.97
C ILE A 175 -2.87 -5.78 -1.52
N VAL A 176 -2.33 -4.80 -2.23
CA VAL A 176 -0.98 -4.83 -2.79
C VAL A 176 -0.07 -3.98 -1.92
N SER A 177 0.77 -4.63 -1.12
CA SER A 177 1.75 -3.99 -0.24
C SER A 177 2.97 -4.88 -0.02
N ASN A 178 3.82 -4.50 0.93
CA ASN A 178 4.84 -5.38 1.46
C ASN A 178 4.25 -6.33 2.51
N GLU A 179 5.03 -7.33 2.91
CA GLU A 179 4.69 -8.28 3.96
C GLU A 179 5.92 -8.63 4.80
N LEU A 180 5.69 -9.05 6.04
CA LEU A 180 6.72 -9.69 6.85
C LEU A 180 6.92 -11.12 6.35
N ASP A 181 8.18 -11.56 6.20
CA ASP A 181 8.50 -12.90 5.75
C ASP A 181 7.80 -13.98 6.58
N SER A 182 7.53 -15.13 5.96
CA SER A 182 6.91 -16.30 6.60
C SER A 182 5.45 -16.14 7.09
N ILE A 183 4.93 -14.92 7.24
CA ILE A 183 3.55 -14.68 7.68
C ILE A 183 2.54 -15.38 6.76
N SER A 184 2.65 -15.20 5.44
CA SER A 184 1.73 -15.85 4.48
C SER A 184 1.85 -17.37 4.42
N ALA A 185 2.88 -17.96 5.04
CA ALA A 185 3.02 -19.40 5.21
C ALA A 185 2.46 -19.91 6.56
N GLY A 186 1.91 -19.01 7.39
CA GLY A 186 1.45 -19.34 8.75
C GLY A 186 2.58 -19.52 9.76
N GLU A 187 3.79 -19.07 9.42
CA GLU A 187 4.98 -19.21 10.26
C GLU A 187 5.35 -17.88 10.92
N ALA A 188 6.17 -17.95 11.98
CA ALA A 188 6.69 -16.75 12.62
C ALA A 188 7.69 -16.03 11.70
N SER A 189 7.59 -14.71 11.62
CA SER A 189 8.48 -13.89 10.79
C SER A 189 9.92 -13.93 11.30
N GLY A 190 10.88 -14.00 10.36
CA GLY A 190 12.29 -13.75 10.60
C GLY A 190 12.63 -12.27 10.79
N GLY A 191 11.67 -11.39 10.55
CA GLY A 191 11.78 -9.93 10.64
C GLY A 191 12.06 -9.25 9.31
N ARG A 192 12.15 -10.00 8.20
CA ARG A 192 12.45 -9.45 6.88
C ARG A 192 11.18 -8.89 6.24
N ILE A 193 11.31 -7.77 5.56
CA ILE A 193 10.23 -7.21 4.74
C ILE A 193 10.39 -7.71 3.30
N VAL A 194 9.35 -8.35 2.78
CA VAL A 194 9.30 -8.95 1.45
C VAL A 194 8.10 -8.40 0.67
N SER A 195 8.04 -8.67 -0.63
CA SER A 195 6.84 -8.38 -1.41
C SER A 195 5.71 -9.32 -1.01
N ALA A 196 4.52 -8.77 -0.74
CA ALA A 196 3.34 -9.60 -0.44
C ALA A 196 2.77 -10.28 -1.70
N VAL A 197 3.11 -9.78 -2.89
CA VAL A 197 2.53 -10.24 -4.15
C VAL A 197 3.59 -10.79 -5.09
N THR A 198 3.67 -12.12 -5.16
CA THR A 198 4.59 -12.85 -6.06
C THR A 198 4.28 -12.61 -7.54
N ALA A 199 3.03 -12.30 -7.89
CA ALA A 199 2.60 -12.05 -9.26
C ALA A 199 3.20 -10.76 -9.88
N TYR A 200 3.63 -9.78 -9.07
CA TYR A 200 4.20 -8.51 -9.54
C TYR A 200 5.73 -8.46 -9.37
N ARG A 201 6.41 -9.57 -9.72
CA ARG A 201 7.89 -9.71 -9.79
C ARG A 201 8.66 -9.61 -8.45
N ASN A 202 8.08 -10.06 -7.32
CA ASN A 202 8.75 -10.06 -6.01
C ASN A 202 9.33 -8.69 -5.59
N LEU A 203 8.82 -7.59 -6.14
CA LEU A 203 9.29 -6.25 -5.84
C LEU A 203 8.63 -5.77 -4.54
N ILE A 204 9.46 -5.38 -3.58
CA ILE A 204 9.03 -4.54 -2.46
C ILE A 204 8.38 -3.29 -3.06
N VAL A 205 7.15 -2.99 -2.64
CA VAL A 205 6.43 -1.78 -3.04
C VAL A 205 7.07 -0.59 -2.32
N SER A 206 7.85 0.18 -3.08
CA SER A 206 8.36 1.50 -2.70
C SER A 206 7.46 2.62 -3.23
N SER A 207 7.67 3.85 -2.79
CA SER A 207 6.94 5.02 -3.33
C SER A 207 7.14 5.15 -4.84
N GLY A 208 8.36 4.91 -5.31
CA GLY A 208 8.70 4.92 -6.74
C GLY A 208 8.08 3.77 -7.56
N ASP A 209 7.69 2.68 -6.91
CA ASP A 209 7.09 1.51 -7.58
C ASP A 209 5.60 1.65 -7.80
N LYS A 210 4.88 2.48 -7.01
CA LYS A 210 3.41 2.53 -7.05
C LYS A 210 2.84 2.72 -8.46
N LEU A 211 3.44 3.61 -9.27
CA LEU A 211 2.97 3.82 -10.64
C LEU A 211 3.20 2.59 -11.53
N GLN A 212 4.35 1.93 -11.41
CA GLN A 212 4.64 0.73 -12.19
C GLN A 212 3.73 -0.44 -11.76
N THR A 213 3.48 -0.58 -10.45
CA THR A 213 2.55 -1.58 -9.91
C THR A 213 1.13 -1.31 -10.39
N LEU A 214 0.68 -0.05 -10.34
CA LEU A 214 -0.61 0.40 -10.87
C LEU A 214 -0.78 0.05 -12.36
N GLU A 215 0.25 0.29 -13.18
CA GLU A 215 0.23 -0.02 -14.61
C GLU A 215 0.14 -1.53 -14.92
N GLN A 216 0.55 -2.39 -13.97
CA GLN A 216 0.50 -3.85 -14.08
C GLN A 216 -0.80 -4.46 -13.53
N MET A 217 -1.60 -3.71 -12.78
CA MET A 217 -2.86 -4.21 -12.26
C MET A 217 -3.83 -4.54 -13.42
N PRO A 218 -4.59 -5.65 -13.33
CA PRO A 218 -5.57 -5.99 -14.34
C PRO A 218 -6.55 -4.83 -14.55
N ARG A 219 -6.66 -4.34 -15.77
CA ARG A 219 -7.72 -3.39 -16.11
C ARG A 219 -9.05 -4.11 -16.01
N ILE A 220 -10.08 -3.41 -15.53
CA ILE A 220 -11.45 -3.92 -15.64
C ILE A 220 -11.77 -4.05 -17.13
N ASP A 221 -11.82 -5.29 -17.61
CA ASP A 221 -12.34 -5.56 -18.93
C ASP A 221 -13.81 -5.10 -18.97
N ALA A 222 -14.11 -4.15 -19.85
CA ALA A 222 -15.50 -3.88 -20.20
C ALA A 222 -16.15 -5.19 -20.67
N PRO A 223 -17.45 -5.43 -20.38
CA PRO A 223 -18.12 -6.66 -20.79
C PRO A 223 -17.87 -6.94 -22.27
N LYS A 224 -17.51 -8.20 -22.58
CA LYS A 224 -17.13 -8.70 -23.92
C LYS A 224 -18.19 -8.50 -25.02
N GLU A 225 -19.33 -7.88 -24.73
CA GLU A 225 -20.41 -7.62 -25.69
C GLU A 225 -20.16 -6.42 -26.62
N ALA A 226 -19.15 -5.57 -26.36
CA ALA A 226 -18.81 -4.45 -27.25
C ALA A 226 -17.91 -4.85 -28.46
N ARG A 227 -17.50 -6.12 -28.57
CA ARG A 227 -16.80 -6.66 -29.76
C ARG A 227 -17.73 -7.56 -30.59
N LYS A 228 -18.87 -7.02 -31.02
CA LYS A 228 -19.63 -7.58 -32.14
C LYS A 228 -19.72 -6.55 -33.27
N GLY A 229 -19.02 -6.85 -34.36
CA GLY A 229 -19.38 -6.36 -35.70
C GLY A 229 -18.77 -5.04 -36.12
N ASN A 230 -17.53 -5.09 -36.62
CA ASN A 230 -17.23 -4.40 -37.89
C ASN A 230 -16.15 -5.19 -38.62
N SER A 231 -16.57 -6.28 -39.25
CA SER A 231 -15.82 -6.86 -40.35
C SER A 231 -15.98 -5.93 -41.55
N PRO A 232 -14.89 -5.44 -42.19
CA PRO A 232 -15.00 -4.64 -43.39
C PRO A 232 -15.59 -5.50 -44.52
N LYS A 233 -16.76 -5.11 -45.01
CA LYS A 233 -17.26 -5.60 -46.30
C LYS A 233 -16.23 -5.21 -47.36
N ARG A 234 -15.56 -6.19 -47.95
CA ARG A 234 -14.88 -6.03 -49.24
C ARG A 234 -15.95 -5.62 -50.26
N LEU A 235 -15.94 -4.35 -50.65
CA LEU A 235 -16.55 -3.95 -51.91
C LEU A 235 -15.62 -4.41 -53.03
N LYS A 236 -16.20 -5.23 -53.90
CA LYS A 236 -15.71 -5.45 -55.25
C LYS A 236 -15.83 -4.13 -56.00
N ASP A 237 -14.78 -3.73 -56.68
CA ASP A 237 -14.71 -3.62 -58.14
C ASP A 237 -13.22 -3.63 -58.56
#